data_AF-A0A5R2MZP7-F1
#
_entry.id   AF-A0A5R2MZP7-F1
#
_cell.length_a   1.000
_cell.length_b   1.000
_cell.length_c   1.000
_cell.angle_alpha   90.00
_cell.angle_beta   90.00
_cell.angle_gamma   90.00
#
_symmetry.space_group_name_H-M   'P 1'
#
loop_
_entity.id
_entity.type
_entity.pdbx_description
1 polymer ?
#
loop_
_entity_poly.entity_id
_entity_poly.type
_entity_poly.pdbx_seq_one_letter_code
_entity_poly.pdbx_strand_id
1 'polypeptide(L)'
;PIFVVGAVMLKPDWKAVAAGAVPSLPAHDAANYWFMAVSILGASISPYLFMFYSSGAIEDKWDKSYLGVNRAIAWLGMTFGGTISVSVLIVSALVLATNGIVQVDDYHQLPLMLIPIFGFWGFV
;
A
#
# COMPACT_ATOMS: atom_id res chain seq x y z
N PRO A 1 2.13 10.26 -2.22
CA PRO A 1 1.16 11.38 -2.26
C PRO A 1 0.38 11.48 -3.58
N ILE A 2 1.05 11.37 -4.73
CA ILE A 2 0.41 11.47 -6.06
C ILE A 2 -0.73 10.44 -6.26
N PHE A 3 -0.55 9.22 -5.77
CA PHE A 3 -1.59 8.19 -5.79
C PHE A 3 -2.80 8.53 -4.91
N VAL A 4 -2.62 9.22 -3.78
CA VAL A 4 -3.73 9.68 -2.93
C VAL A 4 -4.57 10.70 -3.68
N VAL A 5 -3.91 11.66 -4.33
CA VAL A 5 -4.58 12.65 -5.19
C VAL A 5 -5.30 11.94 -6.33
N GLY A 6 -4.65 10.98 -6.98
CA GLY A 6 -5.25 10.20 -8.07
C GLY A 6 -6.47 9.39 -7.63
N ALA A 7 -6.39 8.72 -6.48
CA ALA A 7 -7.52 7.98 -5.92
C ALA A 7 -8.71 8.90 -5.64
N VAL A 8 -8.49 10.13 -5.15
CA VAL A 8 -9.59 11.09 -4.94
C VAL A 8 -10.14 11.62 -6.26
N MET A 9 -9.28 11.93 -7.24
CA MET A 9 -9.69 12.46 -8.54
C MET A 9 -10.50 11.46 -9.38
N LEU A 10 -10.19 10.17 -9.28
CA LEU A 10 -10.90 9.09 -9.97
C LEU A 10 -12.32 8.83 -9.42
N LYS A 11 -12.68 9.44 -8.28
CA LYS A 11 -14.01 9.29 -7.63
C LYS A 11 -14.45 7.82 -7.50
N PRO A 12 -13.69 6.99 -6.75
CA PRO A 12 -14.07 5.60 -6.49
C PRO A 12 -15.45 5.51 -5.85
N ASP A 13 -16.15 4.41 -6.11
CA ASP A 13 -17.28 4.03 -5.26
C ASP A 13 -16.76 3.61 -3.89
N TRP A 14 -16.85 4.54 -2.92
CA TRP A 14 -16.44 4.30 -1.54
C TRP A 14 -17.19 3.16 -0.86
N LYS A 15 -18.41 2.83 -1.31
CA LYS A 15 -19.13 1.65 -0.77
C LYS A 15 -18.47 0.36 -1.24
N ALA A 16 -18.08 0.29 -2.50
CA ALA A 16 -17.36 -0.87 -3.04
C ALA A 16 -15.97 -1.02 -2.40
N VAL A 17 -15.26 0.09 -2.19
CA VAL A 17 -13.97 0.09 -1.47
C VAL A 17 -14.14 -0.43 -0.03
N ALA A 18 -15.15 0.05 0.70
CA ALA A 18 -15.44 -0.41 2.05
C ALA A 18 -15.86 -1.89 2.10
N ALA A 19 -16.63 -2.35 1.11
CA ALA A 19 -17.00 -3.77 0.99
C ALA A 19 -15.77 -4.65 0.71
N GLY A 20 -14.85 -4.19 -0.14
CA GLY A 20 -13.60 -4.90 -0.44
C GLY A 20 -12.58 -4.92 0.71
N ALA A 21 -12.74 -4.04 1.71
CA ALA A 21 -11.93 -4.08 2.93
C ALA A 21 -12.34 -5.20 3.89
N VAL A 22 -13.51 -5.82 3.68
CA VAL A 22 -13.96 -6.96 4.48
C VAL A 22 -13.20 -8.21 4.03
N PRO A 23 -12.49 -8.92 4.93
CA PRO A 23 -11.80 -10.14 4.57
C PRO A 23 -12.74 -11.21 4.01
N SER A 24 -12.40 -11.77 2.85
CA SER A 24 -13.14 -12.85 2.21
C SER A 24 -12.20 -13.99 1.82
N LEU A 25 -12.71 -15.22 1.81
CA LEU A 25 -11.97 -16.37 1.27
C LEU A 25 -11.93 -16.31 -0.27
N PRO A 26 -10.84 -16.77 -0.91
CA PRO A 26 -10.76 -16.81 -2.36
C PRO A 26 -11.79 -17.78 -2.94
N ALA A 27 -12.63 -17.29 -3.87
CA ALA A 27 -13.60 -18.13 -4.57
C ALA A 27 -12.92 -19.04 -5.63
N HIS A 28 -11.82 -18.56 -6.21
CA HIS A 28 -11.01 -19.25 -7.23
C HIS A 28 -9.53 -18.92 -7.03
N ASP A 29 -8.64 -19.80 -7.51
CA ASP A 29 -7.17 -19.61 -7.50
C ASP A 29 -6.56 -19.26 -6.13
N ALA A 30 -6.76 -20.14 -5.15
CA ALA A 30 -6.24 -19.96 -3.80
C ALA A 30 -4.70 -19.83 -3.76
N ALA A 31 -3.98 -20.46 -4.69
CA ALA A 31 -2.52 -20.40 -4.72
C ALA A 31 -2.02 -18.98 -5.01
N ASN A 32 -2.59 -18.32 -6.02
CA ASN A 32 -2.24 -16.95 -6.36
C ASN A 32 -2.68 -15.96 -5.25
N TYR A 33 -3.88 -16.16 -4.69
CA TYR A 33 -4.34 -15.38 -3.54
C TYR A 33 -3.36 -15.44 -2.37
N TRP A 34 -2.95 -16.65 -1.97
CA TRP A 34 -1.99 -16.83 -0.86
C TRP A 34 -0.61 -16.31 -1.21
N PHE A 35 -0.17 -16.46 -2.46
CA PHE A 35 1.09 -15.89 -2.94
C PHE A 35 1.10 -14.36 -2.80
N MET A 36 0.04 -13.67 -3.25
CA MET A 36 -0.11 -12.22 -3.08
C MET A 36 -0.17 -11.81 -1.61
N ALA A 37 -0.94 -12.52 -0.79
CA ALA A 37 -1.06 -12.24 0.64
C ALA A 37 0.29 -12.32 1.35
N VAL A 38 1.06 -13.39 1.12
CA VAL A 38 2.41 -13.55 1.70
C VAL A 38 3.37 -12.51 1.14
N SER A 39 3.28 -12.18 -0.15
CA SER A 39 4.13 -11.15 -0.77
C SER A 39 3.92 -9.77 -0.14
N ILE A 40 2.67 -9.38 0.10
CA ILE A 40 2.32 -8.12 0.78
C ILE A 40 2.86 -8.10 2.21
N LEU A 41 2.72 -9.21 2.95
CA LEU A 41 3.24 -9.32 4.31
C LEU A 41 4.77 -9.24 4.34
N GLY A 42 5.46 -9.94 3.43
CA GLY A 42 6.91 -9.90 3.30
C GLY A 42 7.44 -8.52 2.93
N ALA A 43 6.77 -7.81 2.03
CA ALA A 43 7.11 -6.44 1.68
C ALA A 43 6.90 -5.46 2.85
N SER A 44 5.92 -5.72 3.72
CA SER A 44 5.58 -4.84 4.85
C SER A 44 6.47 -5.08 6.09
N ILE A 45 6.94 -6.31 6.30
CA ILE A 45 7.68 -6.71 7.50
C ILE A 45 9.10 -7.11 7.09
N SER A 46 9.97 -6.11 6.93
CA SER A 46 11.38 -6.35 6.63
C SER A 46 12.17 -6.69 7.90
N PRO A 47 12.80 -7.88 8.02
CA PRO A 47 13.47 -8.31 9.25
C PRO A 47 14.55 -7.34 9.76
N TYR A 48 15.24 -6.65 8.85
CA TYR A 48 16.26 -5.67 9.21
C TYR A 48 15.71 -4.48 10.03
N LEU A 49 14.45 -4.07 9.81
CA LEU A 49 13.85 -2.96 10.56
C LEU A 49 13.82 -3.25 12.06
N PHE A 50 13.61 -4.51 12.46
CA PHE A 50 13.64 -4.89 13.86
C PHE A 50 15.03 -4.63 14.49
N MET A 51 16.09 -4.99 13.77
CA MET A 51 17.47 -4.76 14.24
C MET A 51 17.80 -3.27 14.26
N PHE A 52 17.41 -2.52 13.22
CA PHE A 52 17.63 -1.08 13.13
C PHE A 52 16.93 -0.28 14.24
N TYR A 53 15.66 -0.57 14.51
CA TYR A 53 14.93 0.08 15.60
C TYR A 53 15.50 -0.31 16.97
N SER A 54 15.93 -1.56 17.15
CA SER A 54 16.54 -2.01 18.40
C SER A 54 17.91 -1.35 18.63
N SER A 55 18.74 -1.20 17.61
CA SER A 55 20.02 -0.50 17.74
C SER A 55 19.84 0.98 18.04
N GLY A 56 18.88 1.65 17.37
CA GLY A 56 18.55 3.04 17.67
C GLY A 56 18.05 3.24 19.10
N ALA A 57 17.21 2.32 19.59
CA ALA A 57 16.74 2.36 20.98
C ALA A 57 17.88 2.25 22.01
N ILE A 58 18.91 1.45 21.71
CA ILE A 58 20.09 1.31 22.56
C ILE A 58 20.96 2.58 22.49
N GLU A 59 21.19 3.11 21.29
CA GLU A 59 22.00 4.32 21.05
C GLU A 59 21.41 5.54 21.75
N ASP A 60 20.10 5.76 21.62
CA ASP A 60 19.35 6.86 22.22
C ASP A 60 18.97 6.61 23.69
N LYS A 61 19.36 5.46 24.26
CA LYS A 61 19.09 5.06 25.65
C LYS A 61 17.62 5.18 26.03
N TRP A 62 16.73 4.69 25.17
CA TRP A 62 15.29 4.75 25.40
C TRP A 62 14.91 4.05 26.71
N ASP A 63 14.09 4.72 27.51
CA ASP A 63 13.44 4.15 28.68
C ASP A 63 11.92 4.00 28.45
N LYS A 64 11.18 3.60 29.50
CA LYS A 64 9.73 3.39 29.40
C LYS A 64 8.95 4.66 29.05
N SER A 65 9.50 5.85 29.24
CA SER A 65 8.83 7.11 28.90
C SER A 65 8.70 7.30 27.39
N TYR A 66 9.62 6.75 26.60
CA TYR A 66 9.63 6.84 25.13
C TYR A 66 8.64 5.88 24.46
N LEU A 67 8.16 4.84 25.15
CA LEU A 67 7.21 3.86 24.59
C LEU A 67 5.94 4.52 24.03
N GLY A 68 5.40 5.52 24.73
CA GLY A 68 4.17 6.21 24.29
C GLY A 68 4.39 7.03 23.03
N VAL A 69 5.46 7.84 23.03
CA VAL A 69 5.82 8.71 21.90
C VAL A 69 6.18 7.86 20.67
N ASN A 70 7.00 6.83 20.85
CA ASN A 70 7.42 5.96 19.74
C ASN A 70 6.25 5.16 19.18
N ARG A 71 5.31 4.73 20.01
CA ARG A 71 4.07 4.10 19.54
C ARG A 71 3.22 5.07 18.72
N ALA A 72 3.12 6.33 19.12
CA ALA A 72 2.39 7.35 18.35
C ALA A 72 3.07 7.63 17.01
N ILE A 73 4.41 7.77 16.99
CA ILE A 73 5.19 7.94 15.76
C ILE A 73 5.02 6.74 14.83
N ALA A 74 5.12 5.51 15.35
CA ALA A 74 4.92 4.29 14.58
C ALA A 74 3.50 4.22 14.00
N TRP A 75 2.49 4.57 14.79
CA TRP A 75 1.10 4.64 14.32
C TRP A 75 0.90 5.66 13.21
N LEU A 76 1.47 6.87 13.34
CA LEU A 76 1.41 7.90 12.32
C LEU A 76 2.10 7.45 11.03
N GLY A 77 3.31 6.89 11.14
CA GLY A 77 4.06 6.37 10.01
C GLY A 77 3.33 5.23 9.30
N MET A 78 2.81 4.26 10.06
CA MET A 78 2.06 3.13 9.52
C MET A 78 0.74 3.56 8.87
N THR A 79 0.03 4.51 9.48
CA THR A 79 -1.21 5.06 8.92
C THR A 79 -0.93 5.80 7.62
N PHE A 80 0.14 6.60 7.58
CA PHE A 80 0.55 7.32 6.37
C PHE A 80 0.95 6.36 5.25
N GLY A 81 1.80 5.37 5.55
CA GLY A 81 2.20 4.35 4.58
C GLY A 81 1.02 3.52 4.08
N GLY A 82 0.17 3.05 5.00
CA GLY A 82 -1.05 2.30 4.67
C GLY A 82 -2.02 3.10 3.80
N THR A 83 -2.20 4.40 4.05
CA THR A 83 -3.04 5.27 3.22
C THR A 83 -2.52 5.35 1.78
N ILE A 84 -1.20 5.44 1.61
CA ILE A 84 -0.58 5.44 0.27
C ILE A 84 -0.80 4.08 -0.40
N SER A 85 -0.55 2.98 0.30
CA SER A 85 -0.74 1.62 -0.24
C SER A 85 -2.18 1.37 -0.70
N VAL A 86 -3.18 1.76 0.11
CA VAL A 86 -4.60 1.66 -0.26
C VAL A 86 -4.91 2.53 -1.48
N SER A 87 -4.33 3.73 -1.56
CA SER A 87 -4.54 4.61 -2.72
C SER A 87 -3.98 4.00 -4.00
N VAL A 88 -2.82 3.35 -3.94
CA VAL A 88 -2.24 2.61 -5.09
C VAL A 88 -3.16 1.48 -5.52
N LEU A 89 -3.72 0.71 -4.57
CA LEU A 89 -4.68 -0.36 -4.89
C LEU A 89 -5.94 0.17 -5.57
N ILE A 90 -6.51 1.27 -5.07
CA ILE A 90 -7.69 1.92 -5.68
C ILE A 90 -7.39 2.38 -7.11
N VAL A 91 -6.27 3.09 -7.31
CA VAL A 91 -5.88 3.59 -8.63
C VAL A 91 -5.64 2.42 -9.59
N SER A 92 -4.92 1.38 -9.14
CA SER A 92 -4.68 0.17 -9.93
C SER A 92 -5.99 -0.50 -10.35
N ALA A 93 -6.93 -0.69 -9.41
CA ALA A 93 -8.22 -1.30 -9.70
C ALA A 93 -9.06 -0.45 -10.69
N LEU A 94 -9.05 0.87 -10.56
CA LEU A 94 -9.86 1.75 -11.41
C LEU A 94 -9.24 2.04 -12.77
N VAL A 95 -7.93 1.88 -12.93
CA VAL A 95 -7.23 2.20 -14.18
C VAL A 95 -6.82 0.92 -14.91
N LEU A 96 -6.13 -0.01 -14.26
CA LEU A 96 -5.65 -1.22 -14.93
C LEU A 96 -6.81 -2.18 -15.24
N ALA A 97 -7.70 -2.42 -14.27
CA ALA A 97 -8.81 -3.36 -14.49
C ALA A 97 -9.79 -2.86 -15.57
N THR A 98 -10.04 -1.55 -15.65
CA THR A 98 -10.89 -0.97 -16.71
C THR A 98 -10.25 -1.04 -18.09
N ASN A 99 -8.91 -1.10 -18.16
CA ASN A 99 -8.16 -1.31 -19.40
C ASN A 99 -7.96 -2.80 -19.75
N GLY A 100 -8.62 -3.71 -19.02
CA GLY A 100 -8.55 -5.16 -19.26
C GLY A 100 -7.24 -5.81 -18.80
N ILE A 101 -6.40 -5.09 -18.05
CA ILE A 101 -5.15 -5.60 -17.49
C ILE A 101 -5.47 -6.25 -16.15
N VAL A 102 -5.61 -7.58 -16.15
CA VAL A 102 -5.95 -8.38 -14.95
C VAL A 102 -4.72 -9.03 -14.33
N GLN A 103 -3.65 -9.24 -15.12
CA GLN A 103 -2.34 -9.69 -14.63
C GLN A 103 -1.30 -8.63 -14.93
N VAL A 104 -0.60 -8.21 -13.89
CA VAL A 104 0.47 -7.21 -13.96
C VAL A 104 1.80 -7.93 -13.78
N ASP A 105 2.42 -8.29 -14.90
CA ASP A 105 3.67 -9.05 -14.92
C ASP A 105 4.90 -8.18 -15.23
N ASP A 106 4.68 -6.94 -15.67
CA ASP A 106 5.75 -6.03 -16.12
C ASP A 106 5.64 -4.64 -15.47
N TYR A 107 6.77 -4.14 -14.96
CA TYR A 107 6.91 -2.80 -14.39
C TYR A 107 6.56 -1.68 -15.37
N HIS A 108 6.67 -1.92 -16.68
CA HIS A 108 6.28 -0.96 -17.72
C HIS A 108 4.78 -0.61 -17.72
N GLN A 109 3.95 -1.38 -17.02
CA GLN A 109 2.52 -1.09 -16.88
C GLN A 109 2.22 -0.08 -15.77
N LEU A 110 3.19 0.23 -14.89
CA LEU A 110 2.99 1.17 -13.79
C LEU A 110 2.67 2.61 -14.24
N PRO A 111 3.31 3.18 -15.28
CA PRO A 111 2.95 4.52 -15.77
C PRO A 111 1.50 4.62 -16.26
N LEU A 112 0.92 3.52 -16.75
CA LEU A 112 -0.46 3.49 -17.22
C LEU A 112 -1.47 3.84 -16.10
N MET A 113 -1.10 3.63 -14.84
CA MET A 113 -1.92 3.99 -13.68
C MET A 113 -2.06 5.50 -13.49
N LEU A 114 -1.06 6.29 -13.93
CA LEU A 114 -0.98 7.72 -13.62
C LEU A 114 -1.29 8.61 -14.83
N ILE A 115 -1.10 8.12 -16.06
CA ILE A 115 -1.36 8.87 -17.30
C ILE A 115 -2.82 9.39 -17.38
N PRO A 116 -3.87 8.60 -17.08
CA PRO A 116 -5.25 9.09 -17.17
C PRO A 116 -5.57 10.22 -16.18
N ILE A 117 -4.78 10.35 -15.12
CA ILE A 117 -5.00 11.29 -14.03
C ILE A 117 -4.18 12.57 -14.22
N PHE A 118 -2.91 12.41 -14.62
CA PHE A 118 -1.93 13.51 -14.67
C PHE A 118 -1.43 13.84 -16.09
N GLY A 119 -1.91 13.14 -17.12
CA GLY A 119 -1.46 13.32 -18.50
C GLY A 119 0.03 12.99 -18.65
N PHE A 120 0.76 13.82 -19.40
CA PHE A 120 2.20 13.62 -19.66
C PHE A 120 3.06 13.58 -18.37
N TRP A 121 2.62 14.25 -17.30
CA TRP A 121 3.31 14.24 -16.00
C TRP A 121 3.21 12.90 -15.26
N GLY A 122 2.33 11.98 -15.69
CA GLY A 122 2.29 10.62 -15.17
C GLY A 122 3.37 9.69 -15.75
N PHE A 123 4.11 10.15 -16.78
CA PHE A 123 5.15 9.39 -17.45
C PHE A 123 6.57 9.72 -16.95
N VAL A 124 6.73 10.89 -16.30
CA VAL A 124 8.01 11.44 -15.81
C VAL A 124 8.10 11.24 -14.30
#